data_AF-A0A930MW69-F1
#
_entry.id   AF-A0A930MW69-F1
#
_cell.length_a   1.000
_cell.length_b   1.000
_cell.length_c   1.000
_cell.angle_alpha   90.00
_cell.angle_beta   90.00
_cell.angle_gamma   90.00
#
_symmetry.space_group_name_H-M   'P 1'
#
loop_
_entity.id
_entity.type
_entity.pdbx_description
1 polymer ?
#
loop_
_entity_poly.entity_id
_entity_poly.type
_entity_poly.pdbx_seq_one_letter_code
_entity_poly.pdbx_strand_id
1 'polypeptide(L)'
;MTKRSYSDLYIADAQVNLGNMFDYAVNTCHIPIGKTAEYFVASGVADQFGKGNPRYVAGRTGCELLWDCLWELDIEQPPYPAALYAEKTPAYWAGWALAYYQWLRCIPFETILAAVPMEQIERSYYPLHEADIRKFVEIMDEWMREKAVHPQTKNHTHTPQAAYTR
;
A
#
# COMPACT_ATOMS: atom_id res chain seq x y z
N MET A 1 -18.17 -13.01 15.70
CA MET A 1 -17.70 -11.65 15.37
C MET A 1 -16.64 -11.77 14.30
N THR A 2 -16.80 -11.09 13.18
CA THR A 2 -15.75 -11.00 12.16
C THR A 2 -14.60 -10.18 12.76
N LYS A 3 -13.44 -10.80 12.97
CA LYS A 3 -12.27 -10.13 13.56
C LYS A 3 -11.74 -9.08 12.57
N ARG A 4 -11.68 -7.82 13.01
CA ARG A 4 -11.09 -6.70 12.28
C ARG A 4 -9.77 -6.29 12.92
N SER A 5 -8.91 -5.63 12.16
CA SER A 5 -7.60 -5.17 12.66
C SER A 5 -7.72 -4.18 13.83
N TYR A 6 -8.68 -3.26 13.76
CA TYR A 6 -8.93 -2.22 14.76
C TYR A 6 -10.39 -1.72 14.66
N SER A 7 -10.78 -0.76 15.51
CA SER A 7 -12.15 -0.23 15.58
C SER A 7 -12.60 0.41 14.26
N ASP A 8 -13.87 0.16 13.90
CA ASP A 8 -14.56 0.80 12.76
C ASP A 8 -14.51 2.33 12.81
N LEU A 9 -14.32 2.92 13.99
CA LEU A 9 -14.20 4.37 14.15
C LEU A 9 -13.01 4.97 13.39
N TYR A 10 -11.95 4.19 13.17
CA TYR A 10 -10.73 4.66 12.50
C TYR A 10 -10.70 4.32 11.01
N ILE A 11 -11.71 3.63 10.46
CA ILE A 11 -11.62 3.14 9.08
C ILE A 11 -11.60 4.29 8.07
N ALA A 12 -12.44 5.30 8.26
CA ALA A 12 -12.50 6.45 7.35
C ALA A 12 -11.15 7.18 7.29
N ASP A 13 -10.56 7.47 8.47
CA ASP A 13 -9.26 8.13 8.57
C ASP A 13 -8.14 7.27 7.98
N ALA A 14 -8.15 5.97 8.28
CA ALA A 14 -7.16 5.04 7.75
C ALA A 14 -7.20 4.98 6.22
N GLN A 15 -8.39 4.86 5.62
CA GLN A 15 -8.50 4.83 4.16
C GLN A 15 -8.08 6.14 3.51
N VAL A 16 -8.44 7.29 4.12
CA VAL A 16 -8.02 8.62 3.64
C VAL A 16 -6.51 8.77 3.72
N ASN A 17 -5.90 8.41 4.86
CA ASN A 17 -4.47 8.57 5.09
C ASN A 17 -3.65 7.67 4.16
N LEU A 18 -4.02 6.40 4.03
CA LEU A 18 -3.29 5.48 3.14
C LEU A 18 -3.51 5.84 1.66
N GLY A 19 -4.72 6.24 1.27
CA GLY A 19 -4.99 6.75 -0.08
C GLY A 19 -4.14 7.98 -0.41
N ASN A 20 -4.14 8.98 0.47
CA ASN A 20 -3.34 10.19 0.30
C ASN A 20 -1.83 9.90 0.25
N MET A 21 -1.33 8.91 1.00
CA MET A 21 0.08 8.53 0.95
C MET A 21 0.48 8.08 -0.45
N PHE A 22 -0.28 7.12 -1.02
CA PHE A 22 0.02 6.60 -2.35
C PHE A 22 -0.18 7.65 -3.45
N ASP A 23 -1.22 8.48 -3.32
CA ASP A 23 -1.49 9.57 -4.24
C ASP A 23 -0.35 10.59 -4.29
N TYR A 24 0.09 11.06 -3.12
CA TYR A 24 1.21 11.98 -2.99
C TYR A 24 2.51 11.38 -3.52
N ALA A 25 2.80 10.12 -3.18
CA ALA A 25 4.01 9.44 -3.62
C ALA A 25 4.09 9.37 -5.15
N VAL A 26 2.99 8.98 -5.81
CA VAL A 26 2.95 8.79 -7.27
C VAL A 26 2.86 10.13 -8.01
N ASN A 27 1.91 10.97 -7.63
CA ASN A 27 1.56 12.16 -8.42
C ASN A 27 2.40 13.39 -8.10
N THR A 28 2.95 13.49 -6.87
CA THR A 28 3.82 14.61 -6.47
C THR A 28 5.28 14.21 -6.41
N CYS A 29 5.60 13.09 -5.77
CA CYS A 29 6.99 12.66 -5.59
C CYS A 29 7.55 11.83 -6.77
N HIS A 30 6.68 11.44 -7.72
CA HIS A 30 7.04 10.62 -8.87
C HIS A 30 7.67 9.27 -8.50
N ILE A 31 7.32 8.74 -7.33
CA ILE A 31 7.72 7.41 -6.87
C ILE A 31 6.73 6.39 -7.42
N PRO A 32 7.16 5.36 -8.18
CA PRO A 32 6.27 4.33 -8.70
C PRO A 32 5.46 3.66 -7.58
N ILE A 33 4.19 3.33 -7.84
CA ILE A 33 3.28 2.85 -6.80
C ILE A 33 3.76 1.56 -6.10
N GLY A 34 4.37 0.63 -6.85
CA GLY A 34 4.99 -0.57 -6.27
C GLY A 34 6.18 -0.24 -5.39
N LYS A 35 7.00 0.74 -5.77
CA LYS A 35 8.13 1.17 -4.96
C LYS A 35 7.67 1.85 -3.66
N THR A 36 6.59 2.61 -3.72
CA THR A 36 5.93 3.17 -2.54
C THR A 36 5.43 2.06 -1.61
N ALA A 37 4.83 1.00 -2.16
CA ALA A 37 4.37 -0.14 -1.36
C ALA A 37 5.55 -0.91 -0.71
N GLU A 38 6.67 -1.06 -1.42
CA GLU A 38 7.91 -1.60 -0.85
C GLU A 38 8.40 -0.76 0.33
N TYR A 39 8.46 0.57 0.20
CA TYR A 39 8.87 1.45 1.30
C TYR A 39 7.92 1.36 2.50
N PHE A 40 6.62 1.32 2.24
CA PHE A 40 5.61 1.20 3.28
C PHE A 40 5.78 -0.09 4.11
N VAL A 41 6.07 -1.21 3.44
CA VAL A 41 6.31 -2.50 4.13
C VAL A 41 7.68 -2.51 4.82
N ALA A 42 8.74 -2.16 4.10
CA ALA A 42 10.12 -2.27 4.57
C ALA A 42 10.42 -1.35 5.76
N SER A 43 9.78 -0.19 5.84
CA SER A 43 9.92 0.76 6.96
C SER A 43 9.27 0.28 8.27
N GLY A 44 8.46 -0.78 8.25
CA GLY A 44 7.69 -1.22 9.41
C GLY A 44 6.44 -0.37 9.69
N VAL A 45 6.22 0.73 8.97
CA VAL A 45 5.02 1.56 9.10
C VAL A 45 3.76 0.75 8.77
N ALA A 46 3.82 -0.14 7.78
CA ALA A 46 2.70 -1.02 7.44
C ALA A 46 2.27 -1.94 8.60
N ASP A 47 3.21 -2.47 9.37
CA ASP A 47 2.88 -3.31 10.54
C ASP A 47 2.18 -2.50 11.63
N GLN A 48 2.67 -1.28 11.91
CA GLN A 48 2.05 -0.38 12.89
C GLN A 48 0.66 0.06 12.45
N PHE A 49 0.49 0.38 11.17
CA PHE A 49 -0.80 0.71 10.58
C PHE A 49 -1.78 -0.45 10.69
N GLY A 50 -1.35 -1.66 10.31
CA GLY A 50 -2.17 -2.87 10.36
C GLY A 50 -2.56 -3.30 11.77
N LYS A 51 -1.84 -2.84 12.80
CA LYS A 51 -2.17 -3.00 14.23
C LYS A 51 -3.05 -1.88 14.78
N GLY A 52 -3.41 -0.88 13.96
CA GLY A 52 -4.26 0.22 14.36
C GLY A 52 -3.58 1.27 15.24
N ASN A 53 -2.26 1.43 15.14
CA ASN A 53 -1.54 2.45 15.90
C ASN A 53 -2.09 3.85 15.54
N PRO A 54 -2.70 4.59 16.49
CA PRO A 54 -3.38 5.86 16.22
C PRO A 54 -2.52 6.90 15.51
N ARG A 55 -1.20 6.87 15.74
CA ARG A 55 -0.25 7.74 15.04
C ARG A 55 -0.39 7.61 13.53
N TYR A 56 -0.47 6.38 13.01
CA TYR A 56 -0.45 6.12 11.57
C TYR A 56 -1.85 6.05 10.97
N VAL A 57 -2.86 5.56 11.71
CA VAL A 57 -4.22 5.46 11.16
C VAL A 57 -4.96 6.79 11.16
N ALA A 58 -4.68 7.69 12.10
CA ALA A 58 -5.43 8.96 12.24
C ALA A 58 -4.55 10.19 12.57
N GLY A 59 -3.38 10.01 13.17
CA GLY A 59 -2.55 11.10 13.69
C GLY A 59 -1.54 11.71 12.71
N ARG A 60 -1.36 11.13 11.53
CA ARG A 60 -0.47 11.60 10.46
C ARG A 60 -1.26 11.81 9.18
N THR A 61 -0.91 12.83 8.43
CA THR A 61 -1.37 12.98 7.05
C THR A 61 -0.73 11.91 6.17
N GLY A 62 -1.32 11.63 5.01
CA GLY A 62 -0.74 10.68 4.04
C GLY A 62 0.68 11.07 3.60
N CYS A 63 0.98 12.37 3.47
CA CYS A 63 2.32 12.85 3.13
C CYS A 63 3.33 12.53 4.24
N GLU A 64 2.98 12.84 5.49
CA GLU A 64 3.84 12.51 6.64
C GLU A 64 4.00 11.01 6.84
N LEU A 65 3.02 10.21 6.41
CA LEU A 65 3.11 8.75 6.47
C LEU A 65 4.16 8.24 5.47
N LEU A 66 4.22 8.80 4.26
CA LEU A 66 5.31 8.54 3.32
C LEU A 66 6.66 8.99 3.91
N TRP A 67 6.72 10.18 4.50
CA TRP A 67 7.96 10.70 5.09
C TRP A 67 8.46 9.84 6.25
N ASP A 68 7.56 9.34 7.11
CA ASP A 68 7.92 8.35 8.14
C ASP A 68 8.52 7.09 7.48
N CYS A 69 7.95 6.61 6.37
CA CYS A 69 8.52 5.45 5.67
C CYS A 69 9.94 5.73 5.14
N LEU A 70 10.15 6.89 4.54
CA LEU A 70 11.46 7.27 3.99
C LEU A 70 12.50 7.48 5.09
N TRP A 71 12.10 8.11 6.19
CA TRP A 71 12.94 8.34 7.37
C TRP A 71 13.44 7.02 7.98
N GLU A 72 12.54 6.06 8.22
CA GLU A 72 12.91 4.74 8.78
C GLU A 72 13.82 3.93 7.85
N LEU A 73 13.89 4.28 6.57
CA LEU A 73 14.73 3.62 5.57
C LEU A 73 16.01 4.40 5.24
N ASP A 74 16.30 5.49 5.95
CA ASP A 74 17.42 6.41 5.66
C ASP A 74 17.41 6.91 4.19
N ILE A 75 16.22 7.09 3.61
CA ILE A 75 16.04 7.61 2.24
C ILE A 75 15.77 9.11 2.32
N GLU A 76 16.52 9.88 1.53
CA GLU A 76 16.32 11.32 1.44
C GLU A 76 14.89 11.65 0.97
N GLN A 77 14.24 12.56 1.69
CA GLN A 77 12.91 13.02 1.34
C GLN A 77 12.95 13.79 0.01
N PRO A 78 12.04 13.49 -0.94
CA PRO A 78 11.94 14.26 -2.18
C PRO A 78 11.72 15.76 -1.91
N PRO A 79 12.29 16.67 -2.71
CA PRO A 79 12.23 18.12 -2.49
C PRO A 79 10.88 18.73 -2.92
N TYR A 80 9.78 18.02 -2.66
CA TYR A 80 8.43 18.45 -2.99
C TYR A 80 7.63 18.74 -1.72
N PRO A 81 6.86 19.84 -1.66
CA PRO A 81 6.02 20.14 -0.51
C PRO A 81 4.93 19.08 -0.33
N ALA A 82 4.37 18.96 0.88
CA ALA A 82 3.17 18.17 1.09
C ALA A 82 2.04 18.68 0.18
N ALA A 83 1.39 17.77 -0.53
CA ALA A 83 0.27 18.06 -1.42
C ALA A 83 -0.82 17.01 -1.24
N LEU A 84 -2.04 17.48 -0.95
CA LEU A 84 -3.23 16.64 -0.87
C LEU A 84 -4.21 17.11 -1.94
N TYR A 85 -4.52 16.23 -2.89
CA TYR A 85 -5.40 16.56 -4.00
C TYR A 85 -6.88 16.31 -3.63
N ALA A 86 -7.76 17.18 -4.13
CA ALA A 86 -9.20 16.99 -3.98
C ALA A 86 -9.70 15.84 -4.88
N GLU A 87 -9.11 15.71 -6.08
CA GLU A 87 -9.39 14.63 -7.01
C GLU A 87 -8.81 13.31 -6.50
N LYS A 88 -9.60 12.23 -6.60
CA LYS A 88 -9.22 10.91 -6.13
C LYS A 88 -8.66 10.10 -7.30
N THR A 89 -7.34 10.07 -7.42
CA THR A 89 -6.63 9.37 -8.50
C THR A 89 -6.70 7.85 -8.34
N PRO A 90 -6.29 7.06 -9.36
CA PRO A 90 -6.14 5.61 -9.22
C PRO A 90 -5.23 5.20 -8.06
N ALA A 91 -4.12 5.92 -7.84
CA ALA A 91 -3.21 5.66 -6.72
C ALA A 91 -3.87 5.94 -5.36
N TYR A 92 -4.63 7.03 -5.25
CA TYR A 92 -5.45 7.31 -4.07
C TYR A 92 -6.41 6.15 -3.78
N TRP A 93 -7.20 5.77 -4.78
CA TRP A 93 -8.23 4.75 -4.62
C TRP A 93 -7.62 3.40 -4.25
N ALA A 94 -6.48 3.04 -4.84
CA ALA A 94 -5.77 1.81 -4.52
C ALA A 94 -5.35 1.77 -3.04
N GLY A 95 -4.76 2.86 -2.52
CA GLY A 95 -4.42 2.97 -1.10
C GLY A 95 -5.65 2.93 -0.18
N TRP A 96 -6.71 3.63 -0.57
CA TRP A 96 -7.99 3.68 0.14
C TRP A 96 -8.67 2.31 0.22
N ALA A 97 -8.67 1.55 -0.88
CA ALA A 97 -9.26 0.21 -0.96
C ALA A 97 -8.40 -0.82 -0.21
N LEU A 98 -7.08 -0.74 -0.32
CA LEU A 98 -6.12 -1.60 0.37
C LEU A 98 -6.26 -1.50 1.90
N ALA A 99 -6.39 -0.27 2.44
CA ALA A 99 -6.61 -0.06 3.88
C ALA A 99 -7.87 -0.79 4.37
N TYR A 100 -8.96 -0.71 3.59
CA TYR A 100 -10.21 -1.38 3.93
C TYR A 100 -10.09 -2.90 3.92
N TYR A 101 -9.46 -3.45 2.89
CA TYR A 101 -9.28 -4.90 2.78
C TYR A 101 -8.44 -5.44 3.94
N GLN A 102 -7.33 -4.77 4.24
CA GLN A 102 -6.47 -5.10 5.37
C GLN A 102 -7.25 -5.11 6.68
N TRP A 103 -7.99 -4.02 6.95
CA TRP A 103 -8.80 -3.87 8.17
C TRP A 103 -9.89 -4.95 8.29
N LEU A 104 -10.60 -5.22 7.18
CA LEU A 104 -11.72 -6.14 7.14
C LEU A 104 -11.28 -7.60 7.32
N ARG A 105 -10.14 -7.98 6.75
CA ARG A 105 -9.63 -9.36 6.77
C ARG A 105 -8.59 -9.62 7.87
N CYS A 106 -8.07 -8.56 8.49
CA CYS A 106 -7.04 -8.65 9.53
C CYS A 106 -5.77 -9.39 9.05
N ILE A 107 -5.45 -9.25 7.76
CA ILE A 107 -4.25 -9.84 7.13
C ILE A 107 -3.14 -8.78 7.15
N PRO A 108 -1.88 -9.09 7.46
CA PRO A 108 -0.79 -8.12 7.38
C PRO A 108 -0.62 -7.56 5.95
N PHE A 109 -0.31 -6.26 5.81
CA PHE A 109 -0.06 -5.66 4.49
C PHE A 109 1.07 -6.35 3.73
N GLU A 110 2.14 -6.77 4.41
CA GLU A 110 3.23 -7.54 3.79
C GLU A 110 2.70 -8.81 3.11
N THR A 111 1.80 -9.55 3.77
CA THR A 111 1.18 -10.75 3.21
C THR A 111 0.27 -10.42 2.03
N ILE A 112 -0.52 -9.34 2.12
CA ILE A 112 -1.40 -8.90 1.04
C ILE A 112 -0.57 -8.50 -0.18
N LEU A 113 0.42 -7.63 -0.01
CA LEU A 113 1.22 -7.05 -1.09
C LEU A 113 2.20 -8.05 -1.71
N ALA A 114 2.62 -9.09 -0.97
CA ALA A 114 3.39 -10.20 -1.52
C ALA A 114 2.54 -11.09 -2.47
N ALA A 115 1.25 -11.23 -2.19
CA ALA A 115 0.33 -12.01 -3.02
C ALA A 115 -0.24 -11.17 -4.18
N VAL A 116 -0.72 -9.96 -3.88
CA VAL A 116 -1.35 -9.04 -4.82
C VAL A 116 -0.55 -7.74 -4.85
N PRO A 117 0.34 -7.55 -5.84
CA PRO A 117 1.15 -6.34 -5.97
C PRO A 117 0.29 -5.09 -6.10
N MET A 118 0.81 -3.96 -5.61
CA MET A 118 0.07 -2.70 -5.57
C MET A 118 -0.35 -2.21 -6.97
N GLU A 119 0.45 -2.50 -8.00
CA GLU A 119 0.14 -2.21 -9.39
C GLU A 119 -1.09 -2.97 -9.88
N GLN A 120 -1.29 -4.20 -9.40
CA GLN A 120 -2.49 -4.99 -9.73
C GLN A 120 -3.73 -4.37 -9.06
N ILE A 121 -3.59 -3.91 -7.81
CA ILE A 121 -4.65 -3.19 -7.10
C ILE A 121 -5.00 -1.91 -7.85
N GLU A 122 -4.03 -1.08 -8.21
CA GLU A 122 -4.26 0.17 -8.95
C GLU A 122 -4.91 -0.07 -10.32
N ARG A 123 -4.46 -1.07 -11.09
CA ARG A 123 -5.07 -1.40 -12.38
C ARG A 123 -6.54 -1.81 -12.26
N SER A 124 -6.98 -2.27 -11.10
CA SER A 124 -8.38 -2.61 -10.83
C SER A 124 -9.28 -1.39 -10.59
N TYR A 125 -8.71 -0.18 -10.58
CA TYR A 125 -9.45 1.07 -10.48
C TYR A 125 -10.58 1.17 -11.50
N TYR A 126 -10.29 1.16 -12.81
CA TYR A 126 -11.31 1.35 -13.85
C TYR A 126 -12.52 0.40 -13.73
N PRO A 127 -12.34 -0.92 -13.52
CA PRO A 127 -13.49 -1.79 -13.35
C PRO A 127 -14.22 -1.67 -11.99
N LEU A 128 -13.59 -1.11 -10.94
CA LEU A 128 -14.12 -1.24 -9.56
C LEU A 128 -14.35 0.08 -8.82
N HIS A 129 -13.81 1.22 -9.28
CA HIS A 129 -13.85 2.46 -8.51
C HIS A 129 -15.26 3.06 -8.34
N GLU A 130 -16.16 2.78 -9.28
CA GLU A 130 -17.58 3.12 -9.18
C GLU A 130 -18.43 2.01 -8.54
N ALA A 131 -17.84 0.83 -8.33
CA ALA A 131 -18.52 -0.31 -7.75
C ALA A 131 -18.56 -0.21 -6.21
N ASP A 132 -19.48 -0.96 -5.61
CA ASP A 132 -19.46 -1.17 -4.16
C ASP A 132 -18.14 -1.82 -3.75
N ILE A 133 -17.50 -1.30 -2.70
CA ILE A 133 -16.21 -1.80 -2.18
C ILE A 133 -16.24 -3.29 -1.84
N ARG A 134 -17.41 -3.88 -1.54
CA ARG A 134 -17.57 -5.32 -1.35
C ARG A 134 -17.12 -6.11 -2.58
N LYS A 135 -17.29 -5.56 -3.79
CA LYS A 135 -16.82 -6.20 -5.02
C LYS A 135 -15.30 -6.26 -5.09
N PHE A 136 -14.63 -5.20 -4.65
CA PHE A 136 -13.18 -5.19 -4.49
C PHE A 136 -12.72 -6.27 -3.49
N VAL A 137 -13.42 -6.41 -2.36
CA VAL A 137 -13.10 -7.45 -1.37
C VAL A 137 -13.24 -8.86 -1.95
N GLU A 138 -14.31 -9.14 -2.70
CA GLU A 138 -14.49 -10.44 -3.37
C GLU A 138 -13.33 -10.80 -4.29
N ILE A 139 -12.91 -9.85 -5.13
CA ILE A 139 -11.82 -10.02 -6.10
C ILE A 139 -10.47 -10.18 -5.38
N MET A 140 -10.22 -9.38 -4.34
CA MET A 140 -9.03 -9.53 -3.52
C MET A 140 -8.97 -10.91 -2.85
N ASP A 141 -10.10 -11.40 -2.31
CA ASP A 141 -10.16 -12.75 -1.74
C ASP A 141 -9.88 -13.84 -2.78
N GLU A 142 -10.30 -13.66 -4.04
CA GLU A 142 -9.96 -14.56 -5.16
C GLU A 142 -8.46 -14.55 -5.45
N TRP A 143 -7.85 -13.38 -5.65
CA TRP A 143 -6.42 -13.27 -5.93
C TRP A 143 -5.55 -13.79 -4.78
N MET A 144 -5.94 -13.54 -3.53
CA MET A 144 -5.25 -14.08 -2.35
C MET A 144 -5.29 -15.62 -2.33
N ARG A 145 -6.41 -16.25 -2.72
CA ARG A 145 -6.53 -17.71 -2.81
C ARG A 145 -5.68 -18.28 -3.95
N GLU A 146 -5.72 -17.67 -5.13
CA GLU A 146 -4.94 -18.13 -6.30
C GLU A 146 -3.43 -18.18 -5.99
N LYS A 147 -2.92 -17.18 -5.27
CA LYS A 147 -1.51 -17.10 -4.88
C LYS A 147 -1.13 -18.10 -3.79
N ALA A 148 -2.05 -18.41 -2.87
CA ALA A 148 -1.84 -19.46 -1.88
C ALA A 148 -1.73 -20.86 -2.52
N VAL A 149 -2.45 -21.10 -3.63
CA VAL A 149 -2.40 -22.36 -4.38
C VAL A 149 -1.19 -22.42 -5.33
N HIS A 150 -0.75 -21.28 -5.87
CA HIS A 150 0.38 -21.18 -6.80
C HIS A 150 1.46 -20.22 -6.28
N PRO A 151 2.23 -20.61 -5.26
CA PRO A 151 3.33 -19.79 -4.77
C PRO A 151 4.39 -19.62 -5.88
N GLN A 152 4.70 -18.37 -6.21
CA GLN A 152 5.74 -18.04 -7.19
C GLN A 152 7.09 -18.55 -6.65
N THR A 153 7.72 -19.50 -7.33
CA THR A 153 9.11 -19.88 -7.09
C THR A 153 10.01 -18.74 -7.53
N LYS A 154 10.61 -18.01 -6.58
CA LYS A 154 11.63 -17.00 -6.89
C LYS A 154 12.88 -17.71 -7.43
N ASN A 155 13.00 -17.84 -8.75
CA ASN A 155 14.26 -18.18 -9.40
C ASN A 155 15.15 -16.94 -9.38
N HIS A 156 16.07 -16.86 -8.42
CA HIS A 156 17.22 -15.96 -8.51
C HIS A 156 18.18 -16.49 -9.58
N THR A 157 17.99 -16.07 -10.83
CA THR A 157 19.09 -16.10 -11.79
C THR A 157 20.09 -15.01 -11.41
N HIS A 158 21.14 -15.44 -10.72
CA HIS A 158 22.35 -14.66 -10.49
C HIS A 158 23.03 -14.42 -11.84
N THR A 159 22.93 -13.20 -12.38
CA THR A 159 23.72 -12.79 -13.54
C THR A 159 25.16 -12.53 -13.06
N PRO A 160 26.19 -13.18 -13.61
CA PRO A 160 27.57 -12.91 -13.22
C PRO A 160 27.97 -11.50 -13.65
N GLN A 161 28.56 -10.77 -12.72
CA GLN A 161 29.12 -9.44 -12.92
C GLN A 161 30.30 -9.55 -13.88
N ALA A 162 30.16 -9.03 -15.11
CA ALA A 162 31.28 -8.92 -16.04
C ALA A 162 32.23 -7.83 -15.54
N ALA A 163 33.41 -8.27 -15.08
CA ALA A 163 34.54 -7.41 -14.78
C ALA A 163 34.95 -6.64 -16.05
N TYR A 164 35.04 -5.31 -15.94
CA TYR A 164 35.87 -4.52 -16.84
C TYR A 164 37.13 -4.10 -16.10
N THR A 165 38.26 -4.57 -16.62
CA THR A 165 39.61 -4.21 -16.18
C THR A 165 40.23 -3.27 -17.21
N ARG A 166 40.95 -2.27 -16.69
CA ARG A 166 41.81 -1.24 -17.30
C ARG A 166 41.12 -0.05 -17.97
#